data_AF-A0A1M3DVE0-F1
#
_entry.id   AF-A0A1M3DVE0-F1
#
_cell.length_a   1.000
_cell.length_b   1.000
_cell.length_c   1.000
_cell.angle_alpha   90.00
_cell.angle_beta   90.00
_cell.angle_gamma   90.00
#
_symmetry.space_group_name_H-M   'P 1'
#
loop_
_entity.id
_entity.type
_entity.pdbx_description
1 polymer ?
#
loop_
_entity_poly.entity_id
_entity_poly.type
_entity_poly.pdbx_seq_one_letter_code
_entity_poly.pdbx_strand_id
1 'polypeptide(L)'
;MSNDTFKNNPDLKEYFETSDGQKFYKEDLAKNHARSLDDKGVTHVFRDQTIEADRETAQKILAKVPEMDLETAQDYLNAEITDSPRKSVVAALEKRIAQLEAANPAKSDGTPGAEGTETGAEGTNQNTED
;
A
#
# COMPACT_ATOMS: atom_id res chain seq x y z
N MET A 1 -23.70 -13.17 -18.31
CA MET A 1 -22.89 -14.39 -18.12
C MET A 1 -21.56 -13.93 -17.53
N SER A 2 -21.17 -14.46 -16.38
CA SER A 2 -19.99 -14.00 -15.66
C SER A 2 -18.72 -14.38 -16.44
N ASN A 3 -17.94 -13.39 -16.85
CA ASN A 3 -16.70 -13.58 -17.60
C ASN A 3 -15.65 -14.31 -16.74
N ASP A 4 -15.57 -15.64 -16.88
CA ASP A 4 -14.64 -16.52 -16.15
C ASP A 4 -13.18 -16.46 -16.65
N THR A 5 -12.86 -15.55 -17.58
CA THR A 5 -11.52 -15.40 -18.17
C THR A 5 -10.44 -15.15 -17.11
N PHE A 6 -10.74 -14.29 -16.13
CA PHE A 6 -9.82 -13.99 -15.02
C PHE A 6 -9.75 -15.10 -13.97
N LYS A 7 -10.78 -15.96 -13.87
CA LYS A 7 -10.75 -17.11 -12.95
C LYS A 7 -9.87 -18.24 -13.48
N ASN A 8 -9.90 -18.46 -14.79
CA ASN A 8 -9.09 -19.48 -15.46
C ASN A 8 -7.64 -19.02 -15.66
N ASN A 9 -7.38 -17.71 -15.66
CA ASN A 9 -6.05 -17.13 -15.81
C ASN A 9 -5.81 -16.11 -14.70
N PRO A 10 -5.41 -16.55 -13.49
CA PRO A 10 -5.21 -15.66 -12.36
C PRO A 10 -4.05 -14.68 -12.53
N ASP A 11 -3.16 -14.88 -13.49
CA ASP A 11 -2.07 -13.94 -13.84
C ASP A 11 -2.49 -12.91 -14.90
N LEU A 12 -3.70 -13.04 -15.46
CA LEU A 12 -4.18 -12.14 -16.50
C LEU A 12 -4.59 -10.79 -15.88
N LYS A 13 -3.90 -9.73 -16.29
CA LYS A 13 -4.13 -8.35 -15.84
C LYS A 13 -5.22 -7.65 -16.64
N GLU A 14 -5.29 -7.94 -17.94
CA GLU A 14 -6.19 -7.31 -18.88
C GLU A 14 -6.49 -8.24 -20.05
N TYR A 15 -7.62 -8.03 -20.71
CA TYR A 15 -7.93 -8.63 -21.99
C TYR A 15 -8.77 -7.69 -22.86
N PHE A 16 -8.82 -8.00 -24.14
CA PHE A 16 -9.57 -7.26 -25.14
C PHE A 16 -10.67 -8.16 -25.67
N GLU A 17 -11.90 -7.68 -25.68
CA GLU A 17 -13.07 -8.37 -26.21
C GLU A 17 -13.54 -7.66 -27.47
N THR A 18 -13.61 -8.36 -28.59
CA THR A 18 -14.17 -7.84 -29.83
C THR A 18 -15.70 -7.95 -29.82
N SER A 19 -16.39 -7.17 -30.65
CA SER A 19 -17.87 -7.15 -30.71
C SER A 19 -18.51 -8.50 -31.08
N ASP A 20 -17.75 -9.45 -31.63
CA ASP A 20 -18.17 -10.83 -31.89
C ASP A 20 -18.08 -11.75 -30.66
N GLY A 21 -17.61 -11.25 -29.51
CA GLY A 21 -17.42 -11.99 -28.27
C GLY A 21 -16.09 -12.74 -28.17
N GLN A 22 -15.18 -12.57 -29.13
CA GLN A 22 -13.86 -13.19 -29.11
C GLN A 22 -12.90 -12.43 -28.19
N LYS A 23 -12.17 -13.17 -27.35
CA LYS A 23 -11.28 -12.60 -26.33
C LYS A 23 -9.82 -12.75 -26.74
N PHE A 24 -9.05 -11.68 -26.58
CA PHE A 24 -7.64 -11.61 -26.92
C PHE A 24 -6.84 -11.04 -25.76
N TYR A 25 -5.65 -11.59 -25.52
CA TYR A 25 -4.74 -11.09 -24.49
C TYR A 25 -3.77 -10.01 -25.00
N LYS A 26 -3.88 -9.65 -26.29
CA LYS A 26 -3.08 -8.60 -26.94
C LYS A 26 -3.98 -7.70 -27.74
N GLU A 27 -3.80 -6.40 -27.58
CA GLU A 27 -4.56 -5.38 -28.30
C GLU A 27 -4.41 -5.52 -29.82
N ASP A 28 -3.19 -5.78 -30.31
CA ASP A 28 -2.91 -5.90 -31.75
C ASP A 28 -3.70 -7.04 -32.40
N LEU A 29 -3.87 -8.16 -31.68
CA LEU A 29 -4.65 -9.30 -32.17
C LEU A 29 -6.13 -8.97 -32.20
N ALA A 30 -6.64 -8.31 -31.15
CA ALA A 30 -8.02 -7.86 -31.08
C ALA A 30 -8.34 -6.85 -32.18
N LYS A 31 -7.46 -5.87 -32.40
CA LYS A 31 -7.61 -4.86 -33.47
C LYS A 31 -7.52 -5.47 -34.86
N ASN A 32 -6.63 -6.43 -35.09
CA ASN A 32 -6.54 -7.12 -36.37
C ASN A 32 -7.83 -7.90 -36.65
N HIS A 33 -8.34 -8.61 -35.65
CA HIS A 33 -9.60 -9.34 -35.75
C HIS A 33 -10.81 -8.41 -35.93
N ALA A 34 -10.88 -7.32 -35.17
CA ALA A 34 -11.96 -6.33 -35.30
C ALA A 34 -12.00 -5.67 -36.69
N ARG A 35 -10.88 -5.60 -37.42
CA ARG A 35 -10.86 -5.05 -38.79
C ARG A 35 -11.61 -5.90 -39.80
N SER A 36 -11.76 -7.20 -39.57
CA SER A 36 -12.53 -8.10 -40.42
C SER A 36 -14.01 -8.15 -40.06
N LEU A 37 -14.42 -7.51 -38.97
CA LEU A 37 -15.81 -7.41 -38.51
C LEU A 37 -16.47 -6.11 -39.01
N ASP A 38 -17.80 -6.15 -39.16
CA ASP A 38 -18.62 -4.96 -39.44
C ASP A 38 -18.54 -3.95 -38.29
N ASP A 39 -18.62 -4.44 -37.06
CA ASP A 39 -18.37 -3.66 -35.85
C ASP A 39 -16.93 -3.84 -35.40
N LYS A 40 -16.16 -2.74 -35.52
CA LYS A 40 -14.73 -2.68 -35.19
C LYS A 40 -14.50 -2.34 -33.71
N GLY A 41 -15.55 -2.43 -32.90
CA GLY A 41 -15.49 -2.28 -31.46
C GLY A 41 -14.53 -3.28 -30.82
N VAL A 42 -13.59 -2.74 -30.05
CA VAL A 42 -12.75 -3.51 -29.15
C VAL A 42 -12.98 -2.95 -27.76
N THR A 43 -13.53 -3.77 -26.87
CA THR A 43 -13.71 -3.45 -25.47
C THR A 43 -12.48 -3.88 -24.71
N HIS A 44 -11.81 -2.90 -24.11
CA HIS A 44 -10.69 -3.16 -23.22
C HIS A 44 -11.23 -3.46 -21.83
N VAL A 45 -11.07 -4.71 -21.39
CA VAL A 45 -11.48 -5.16 -20.06
C VAL A 45 -10.23 -5.34 -19.21
N PHE A 46 -9.99 -4.37 -18.35
CA PHE A 46 -9.03 -4.54 -17.27
C PHE A 46 -9.63 -5.41 -16.19
N ARG A 47 -8.81 -6.26 -15.58
CA ARG A 47 -9.19 -6.81 -14.29
C ARG A 47 -9.27 -5.63 -13.33
N ASP A 48 -10.34 -5.53 -12.54
CA ASP A 48 -10.40 -4.67 -11.36
C ASP A 48 -9.38 -5.18 -10.33
N GLN A 49 -8.10 -5.05 -10.66
CA GLN A 49 -7.02 -5.04 -9.71
C GLN A 49 -6.93 -3.57 -9.33
N THR A 50 -7.55 -3.24 -8.20
CA THR A 50 -7.02 -2.17 -7.35
C THR A 50 -5.52 -2.34 -7.39
N ILE A 51 -4.83 -1.38 -8.00
CA ILE A 51 -3.38 -1.40 -8.16
C ILE A 51 -2.83 -1.32 -6.74
N GLU A 52 -2.65 -2.47 -6.09
CA GLU A 52 -1.66 -2.61 -5.05
C GLU A 52 -0.34 -2.43 -5.79
N ALA A 53 0.06 -1.17 -5.90
CA ALA A 53 1.42 -0.78 -6.19
C ALA A 53 2.34 -1.70 -5.41
N ASP A 54 3.43 -2.13 -6.05
CA ASP A 54 4.55 -3.00 -5.63
C ASP A 54 5.15 -2.70 -4.22
N ARG A 55 4.31 -2.46 -3.22
CA ARG A 55 4.65 -2.40 -1.82
C ARG A 55 4.84 -3.83 -1.38
N GLU A 56 6.03 -4.15 -0.91
CA GLU A 56 6.30 -5.42 -0.26
C GLU A 56 5.17 -5.74 0.73
N THR A 57 4.69 -6.98 0.70
CA THR A 57 3.61 -7.41 1.58
C THR A 57 4.06 -7.26 3.02
N ALA A 58 3.11 -7.01 3.93
CA ALA A 58 3.39 -6.89 5.36
C ALA A 58 4.22 -8.08 5.88
N GLN A 59 3.91 -9.29 5.40
CA GLN A 59 4.62 -10.52 5.75
C GLN A 59 6.09 -10.52 5.31
N LYS A 60 6.38 -10.00 4.11
CA LYS A 60 7.74 -9.94 3.57
C LYS A 60 8.58 -8.92 4.31
N ILE A 61 8.00 -7.79 4.69
CA ILE A 61 8.66 -6.79 5.54
C ILE A 61 8.95 -7.41 6.92
N LEU A 62 7.96 -8.03 7.56
CA LEU A 62 8.10 -8.69 8.87
C LEU A 62 9.20 -9.76 8.90
N ALA A 63 9.36 -10.52 7.82
CA ALA A 63 10.41 -11.54 7.70
C ALA A 63 11.83 -10.92 7.69
N LYS A 64 11.97 -9.71 7.15
CA LYS A 64 13.25 -8.99 7.07
C LYS A 64 13.57 -8.16 8.31
N VAL A 65 12.56 -7.73 9.08
CA VAL A 65 12.72 -6.95 10.32
C VAL A 65 13.86 -7.45 11.22
N PRO A 66 13.97 -8.75 11.57
CA PRO A 66 15.05 -9.22 12.45
C PRO A 66 16.47 -9.12 11.85
N GLU A 67 16.59 -8.98 10.52
CA GLU A 67 17.87 -8.83 9.82
C GLU A 67 18.22 -7.35 9.56
N MET A 68 17.27 -6.43 9.71
CA MET A 68 17.49 -5.00 9.49
C MET A 68 18.43 -4.41 10.56
N ASP A 69 19.22 -3.41 10.12
CA ASP A 69 19.95 -2.50 11.00
C ASP A 69 19.07 -1.31 11.42
N LEU A 70 19.64 -0.42 12.25
CA LEU A 70 18.88 0.66 12.89
C LEU A 70 18.38 1.67 11.85
N GLU A 71 19.25 2.05 10.93
CA GLU A 71 18.96 3.02 9.86
C GLU A 71 17.87 2.49 8.93
N THR A 72 18.02 1.24 8.45
CA THR A 72 17.03 0.58 7.59
C THR A 72 15.69 0.44 8.31
N ALA A 73 15.68 0.02 9.59
CA ALA A 73 14.43 -0.14 10.33
C ALA A 73 13.69 1.20 10.51
N GLN A 74 14.41 2.31 10.72
CA GLN A 74 13.83 3.66 10.81
C GLN A 74 13.27 4.14 9.46
N ASP A 75 13.97 3.91 8.36
CA ASP A 75 13.48 4.26 7.01
C ASP A 75 12.18 3.52 6.67
N TYR A 76 12.10 2.22 6.97
CA TYR A 76 10.88 1.44 6.77
C TYR A 76 9.74 1.92 7.67
N LEU A 77 10.04 2.32 8.91
CA LEU A 77 9.04 2.86 9.83
C LEU A 77 8.47 4.17 9.30
N ASN A 78 9.33 5.10 8.88
CA ASN A 78 8.93 6.38 8.29
C ASN A 78 8.12 6.20 7.01
N ALA A 79 8.46 5.20 6.18
CA ALA A 79 7.71 4.87 4.97
C ALA A 79 6.32 4.24 5.25
N GLU A 80 6.13 3.63 6.43
CA GLU A 80 4.88 2.98 6.84
C GLU A 80 3.92 3.96 7.55
N ILE A 81 4.42 5.10 8.07
CA ILE A 81 3.61 6.20 8.62
C ILE A 81 2.91 6.95 7.47
N THR A 82 1.79 6.38 7.03
CA THR A 82 0.90 6.93 6.00
C THR A 82 -0.54 6.99 6.52
N ASP A 83 -1.51 7.44 5.73
CA ASP A 83 -2.93 7.50 6.13
C ASP A 83 -3.55 6.14 6.51
N SER A 84 -2.89 5.03 6.18
CA SER A 84 -3.34 3.67 6.54
C SER A 84 -2.15 2.77 6.89
N PRO A 85 -1.54 2.99 8.07
CA PRO A 85 -0.33 2.28 8.48
C PRO A 85 -0.66 0.83 8.87
N ARG A 86 0.19 -0.10 8.44
CA ARG A 86 0.08 -1.51 8.83
C ARG A 86 0.58 -1.69 10.26
N LYS A 87 -0.33 -1.62 11.24
CA LYS A 87 -0.02 -1.72 12.69
C LYS A 87 0.94 -2.85 13.07
N SER A 88 0.81 -4.02 12.41
CA SER A 88 1.69 -5.17 12.66
C SER A 88 3.13 -4.93 12.22
N VAL A 89 3.33 -4.23 11.11
CA VAL A 89 4.65 -3.88 10.56
C VAL A 89 5.30 -2.80 11.42
N VAL A 90 4.53 -1.74 11.73
CA VAL A 90 4.96 -0.66 12.63
C VAL A 90 5.45 -1.21 13.97
N ALA A 91 4.63 -2.02 14.66
CA ALA A 91 4.99 -2.58 15.96
C ALA A 91 6.25 -3.48 15.91
N ALA A 92 6.47 -4.19 14.81
CA ALA A 92 7.66 -5.01 14.64
C ALA A 92 8.92 -4.17 14.40
N LEU A 93 8.81 -3.10 13.60
CA LEU A 93 9.90 -2.16 13.33
C LEU A 93 10.29 -1.40 14.61
N GLU A 94 9.32 -0.86 15.35
CA GLU A 94 9.57 -0.21 16.65
C GLU A 94 10.29 -1.13 17.63
N LYS A 95 9.82 -2.38 17.75
CA LYS A 95 10.46 -3.38 18.61
C LYS A 95 11.90 -3.66 18.19
N ARG A 96 12.17 -3.72 16.89
CA ARG A 96 13.51 -3.95 16.36
C ARG A 96 14.44 -2.76 16.63
N ILE A 97 13.98 -1.54 16.39
CA ILE A 97 14.72 -0.31 16.68
C ILE A 97 15.10 -0.28 18.16
N ALA A 98 14.14 -0.48 19.06
CA ALA A 98 14.41 -0.50 20.50
C ALA A 98 15.44 -1.59 20.91
N GLN A 99 15.39 -2.76 20.28
CA GLN A 99 16.39 -3.82 20.50
C GLN A 99 17.79 -3.41 20.02
N LEU A 100 17.89 -2.77 18.86
CA LEU A 100 19.15 -2.32 18.28
C LEU A 100 19.78 -1.16 19.06
N GLU A 101 18.95 -0.22 19.54
CA GLU A 101 19.38 0.88 20.41
C GLU A 101 19.85 0.36 21.78
N ALA A 102 19.11 -0.57 22.38
CA ALA A 102 19.51 -1.21 23.62
C ALA A 102 20.80 -2.04 23.48
N ALA A 103 21.04 -2.63 22.30
CA ALA A 103 22.26 -3.37 22.01
C ALA A 103 23.48 -2.47 21.73
N ASN A 104 23.26 -1.19 21.40
CA ASN A 104 24.32 -0.22 21.14
C ASN A 104 24.09 1.09 21.92
N PRO A 105 24.35 1.11 23.24
CA PRO A 105 24.02 2.24 24.12
C PRO A 105 24.85 3.52 23.84
N ALA A 106 25.76 3.53 22.87
CA ALA A 106 26.69 4.63 22.60
C ALA A 106 26.09 5.85 21.87
N LYS A 107 24.79 5.86 21.53
CA LYS A 107 24.11 7.02 20.87
C LYS A 107 22.80 7.46 21.54
N SER A 108 22.56 7.08 22.80
CA SER A 108 21.38 7.57 23.55
C SER A 108 21.65 8.94 24.20
N ASP A 109 21.85 9.96 23.38
CA ASP A 109 21.73 11.37 23.80
C ASP A 109 20.69 12.02 22.89
N GLY A 110 19.43 12.04 23.34
CA GLY A 110 18.31 12.55 22.55
C GLY A 110 16.92 12.10 23.02
N THR A 111 16.64 12.29 24.31
CA THR A 111 15.36 12.59 24.97
C THR A 111 14.01 12.02 24.44
N PRO A 112 13.17 11.41 25.30
CA PRO A 112 11.80 11.03 24.98
C PRO A 112 10.90 12.28 24.90
N GLY A 113 10.25 12.49 23.75
CA GLY A 113 9.29 13.59 23.54
C GLY A 113 7.91 13.06 23.20
N ALA A 114 7.21 12.53 24.20
CA ALA A 114 5.78 12.34 24.14
C ALA A 114 5.08 13.69 24.39
N GLU A 115 4.72 14.42 23.34
CA GLU A 115 3.84 15.62 23.38
C GLU A 115 3.20 15.78 21.99
N GLY A 116 1.89 15.91 21.78
CA GLY A 116 0.80 16.01 22.74
C GLY A 116 -0.54 15.60 22.13
N THR A 117 -1.30 14.83 22.90
CA THR A 117 -2.76 14.77 22.80
C THR A 117 -3.31 15.99 23.52
N GLU A 118 -3.49 17.11 22.81
CA GLU A 118 -4.27 18.23 23.35
C GLU A 118 -5.77 17.87 23.21
N THR A 119 -6.33 17.31 24.28
CA THR A 119 -7.77 17.09 24.42
C THR A 119 -8.23 17.74 25.72
N GLY A 120 -8.94 18.86 25.56
CA GLY A 120 -10.05 19.33 26.40
C GLY A 120 -9.75 19.83 27.81
N ALA A 121 -10.09 21.09 28.09
CA ALA A 121 -11.27 21.47 28.88
C ALA A 121 -11.17 22.90 29.43
N GLU A 122 -12.14 23.72 29.03
CA GLU A 122 -12.99 24.58 29.88
C GLU A 122 -12.37 25.37 31.04
N GLY A 123 -12.46 26.70 30.95
CA GLY A 123 -12.11 27.62 32.04
C GLY A 123 -12.54 29.05 31.75
N THR A 124 -13.85 29.29 31.71
CA THR A 124 -14.45 30.62 31.89
C THR A 124 -13.91 31.27 33.18
N ASN A 125 -13.37 32.48 33.10
CA ASN A 125 -13.63 33.45 34.18
C ASN A 125 -13.46 34.92 33.75
N GLN A 126 -14.50 35.68 34.06
CA GLN A 126 -14.59 37.13 33.97
C GLN A 126 -13.86 37.76 35.16
N ASN A 127 -13.09 38.83 34.94
CA ASN A 127 -13.09 40.02 35.81
C ASN A 127 -12.26 41.13 35.14
N THR A 128 -12.93 42.21 34.75
CA THR A 128 -12.29 43.50 34.52
C THR A 128 -13.08 44.46 35.40
N GLU A 129 -12.47 44.81 36.53
CA GLU A 129 -12.92 45.85 37.44
C GLU A 129 -12.69 47.22 36.79
N ASP A 130 -13.71 48.08 36.88
CA ASP A 130 -13.66 49.54 36.69
C ASP A 130 -13.55 50.20 38.07
#